data_AF-A0A327TUX3-F1
#
_entry.id   AF-A0A327TUX3-F1
#
_cell.length_a   1.000
_cell.length_b   1.000
_cell.length_c   1.000
_cell.angle_alpha   90.00
_cell.angle_beta   90.00
_cell.angle_gamma   90.00
#
_symmetry.space_group_name_H-M   'P 1'
#
loop_
_entity.id
_entity.type
_entity.pdbx_description
1 polymer ?
#
loop_
_entity_poly.entity_id
_entity_poly.type
_entity_poly.pdbx_seq_one_letter_code
_entity_poly.pdbx_strand_id
1 'polypeptide(L)'
;MRDPGPAALGRLVANMQRGESHLIVERFGADEPAGDWYVQVRLREDGVYQLEYRDGVPAGHYRTLTLSPAKVVDALVGWSRGQTEWRSGFDWTGIGDRASGGGRVTGGS
;
A
#
# COMPACT_ATOMS: atom_id res chain seq x y z
N MET A 1 -4.92 4.64 12.78
CA MET A 1 -5.69 3.79 13.71
C MET A 1 -4.82 2.60 14.09
N ARG A 2 -4.73 2.21 15.36
CA ARG A 2 -3.87 1.10 15.79
C ARG A 2 -4.70 -0.18 15.90
N ASP A 3 -4.31 -1.22 15.16
CA ASP A 3 -4.93 -2.55 15.12
C ASP A 3 -6.47 -2.60 14.94
N PRO A 4 -7.01 -2.10 13.81
CA PRO A 4 -8.42 -2.29 13.50
C PRO A 4 -8.73 -3.76 13.19
N GLY A 5 -9.66 -4.34 13.95
CA GLY A 5 -10.20 -5.66 13.64
C GLY A 5 -10.91 -5.69 12.27
N PRO A 6 -11.13 -6.88 11.68
CA PRO A 6 -11.67 -7.02 10.31
C PRO A 6 -12.98 -6.27 10.04
N ALA A 7 -13.90 -6.28 11.00
CA ALA A 7 -15.17 -5.58 10.88
C ALA A 7 -15.01 -4.05 10.81
N ALA A 8 -14.01 -3.50 11.51
CA ALA A 8 -13.71 -2.07 11.45
C ALA A 8 -13.13 -1.70 10.09
N LEU A 9 -12.18 -2.49 9.57
CA LEU A 9 -11.62 -2.31 8.23
C LEU A 9 -12.70 -2.36 7.14
N GLY A 10 -13.61 -3.33 7.21
CA GLY A 10 -14.74 -3.43 6.28
C GLY A 10 -15.62 -2.18 6.27
N ARG A 11 -15.96 -1.66 7.45
CA ARG A 11 -16.75 -0.42 7.58
C ARG A 11 -16.01 0.80 7.03
N LEU A 12 -14.71 0.91 7.28
CA LEU A 12 -13.91 2.03 6.76
C LEU A 12 -13.86 2.01 5.23
N VAL A 13 -13.63 0.85 4.61
CA VAL A 13 -13.62 0.69 3.15
C VAL A 13 -14.99 1.01 2.56
N ALA A 14 -16.07 0.57 3.20
CA ALA A 14 -17.44 0.85 2.76
C ALA A 14 -17.81 2.35 2.82
N ASN A 15 -17.19 3.11 3.73
CA ASN A 15 -17.46 4.53 3.92
C ASN A 15 -16.56 5.46 3.08
N MET A 16 -15.61 4.92 2.32
CA MET A 16 -14.71 5.71 1.50
C MET A 16 -15.47 6.52 0.44
N GLN A 17 -15.17 7.81 0.36
CA GLN A 17 -15.64 8.70 -0.70
C GLN A 17 -14.66 8.72 -1.86
N ARG A 18 -15.20 8.74 -3.09
CA ARG A 18 -14.40 8.82 -4.31
C ARG A 18 -13.61 10.13 -4.35
N GLY A 19 -12.38 10.08 -4.86
CA GLY A 19 -11.51 11.25 -5.06
C GLY A 19 -10.85 11.75 -3.78
N GLU A 20 -11.58 11.77 -2.66
CA GLU A 20 -11.17 12.46 -1.44
C GLU A 20 -10.67 11.52 -0.34
N SER A 21 -11.14 10.27 -0.30
CA SER A 21 -10.83 9.36 0.81
C SER A 21 -9.65 8.44 0.54
N HIS A 22 -8.73 8.40 1.50
CA HIS A 22 -7.70 7.38 1.60
C HIS A 22 -7.70 6.74 2.99
N LEU A 23 -7.30 5.48 3.04
CA LEU A 23 -7.09 4.71 4.26
C LEU A 23 -5.66 4.20 4.26
N ILE A 24 -4.91 4.47 5.33
CA ILE A 24 -3.55 3.96 5.51
C ILE A 24 -3.55 3.02 6.72
N VAL A 25 -2.98 1.84 6.54
CA VAL A 25 -2.77 0.83 7.60
C VAL A 25 -1.28 0.58 7.72
N GLU A 26 -0.70 1.10 8.78
CA GLU A 26 0.72 0.94 9.13
C GLU A 26 0.89 -0.23 10.11
N ARG A 27 2.00 -0.95 10.00
CA ARG A 27 2.42 -1.89 11.03
C ARG A 27 3.40 -1.20 11.97
N PHE A 28 3.11 -1.27 13.26
CA PHE A 28 3.99 -0.74 14.31
C PHE A 28 4.20 -1.81 15.37
N GLY A 29 5.41 -2.34 15.48
CA GLY A 29 5.80 -3.32 16.50
C GLY A 29 7.27 -3.13 16.90
N ALA A 30 7.63 -3.56 18.11
CA ALA A 30 9.02 -3.50 18.58
C ALA A 30 9.97 -4.36 17.72
N ASP A 31 9.42 -5.39 17.09
CA ASP A 31 10.12 -6.30 16.18
C ASP A 31 9.98 -5.92 14.70
N GLU A 32 9.28 -4.82 14.39
CA GLU A 32 9.10 -4.39 13.00
C GLU A 32 10.38 -3.68 12.51
N PRO A 33 10.94 -4.06 11.34
CA PRO A 33 12.16 -3.44 10.83
C PRO A 33 12.00 -1.94 10.63
N ALA A 34 13.08 -1.18 10.83
CA ALA A 34 13.09 0.24 10.45
C ALA A 34 12.75 0.40 8.95
N GLY A 35 11.93 1.40 8.62
CA GLY A 35 11.51 1.71 7.26
C GLY A 35 10.03 2.06 7.16
N ASP A 36 9.59 2.32 5.93
CA ASP A 36 8.19 2.61 5.64
C ASP A 36 7.42 1.31 5.35
N TRP A 37 6.56 0.90 6.28
CA TRP A 37 5.76 -0.32 6.18
C TRP A 37 4.28 0.01 6.30
N TYR A 38 3.64 0.21 5.15
CA TYR A 38 2.21 0.51 5.11
C TYR A 38 1.53 -0.08 3.88
N VAL A 39 0.22 -0.26 4.02
CA VAL A 39 -0.71 -0.39 2.89
C VAL A 39 -1.62 0.84 2.87
N GLN A 40 -1.75 1.47 1.71
CA GLN A 40 -2.65 2.58 1.46
C GLN A 40 -3.71 2.16 0.45
N VAL A 41 -4.94 2.59 0.70
CA VAL A 41 -6.07 2.45 -0.23
C VAL A 41 -6.64 3.81 -0.53
N ARG A 42 -6.92 4.09 -1.80
CA ARG A 42 -7.75 5.23 -2.21
C ARG A 42 -8.89 4.74 -3.10
N LEU A 43 -10.06 5.35 -2.96
CA LEU A 43 -11.15 5.16 -3.91
C LEU A 43 -11.09 6.30 -4.91
N ARG A 44 -10.78 5.97 -6.17
CA ARG A 44 -10.64 6.97 -7.23
C ARG A 44 -12.00 7.51 -7.69
N GLU A 45 -12.00 8.63 -8.39
CA GLU A 45 -13.21 9.24 -8.96
C GLU A 45 -13.99 8.28 -9.88
N ASP A 46 -13.27 7.47 -10.66
CA ASP A 46 -13.81 6.43 -11.53
C ASP A 46 -14.42 5.22 -10.77
N GLY A 47 -14.32 5.18 -9.44
CA GLY A 47 -14.82 4.10 -8.60
C GLY A 47 -13.87 2.89 -8.51
N VAL A 48 -12.66 2.99 -9.06
CA VAL A 48 -11.63 1.95 -8.94
C VAL A 48 -10.87 2.15 -7.62
N TYR A 49 -10.71 1.07 -6.86
CA TYR A 49 -9.80 1.06 -5.72
C TYR A 49 -8.37 0.96 -6.22
N GLN A 50 -7.53 1.88 -5.76
CA GLN A 50 -6.09 1.75 -5.90
C GLN A 50 -5.50 1.38 -4.54
N LEU A 51 -4.77 0.27 -4.51
CA LEU A 51 -3.98 -0.14 -3.36
C LEU A 51 -2.52 0.12 -3.66
N GLU A 52 -1.80 0.58 -2.66
CA GLU A 52 -0.35 0.71 -2.68
C GLU A 52 0.24 0.12 -1.41
N TYR A 53 1.45 -0.41 -1.49
CA TYR A 53 2.20 -0.80 -0.30
C TYR A 53 3.67 -0.43 -0.38
N ARG A 54 4.28 -0.22 0.80
CA ARG A 54 5.72 -0.07 0.97
C ARG A 54 6.29 -1.26 1.73
N ASP A 55 7.44 -1.73 1.27
CA ASP A 55 8.19 -2.88 1.82
C ASP A 55 9.50 -2.38 2.46
N GLY A 56 9.40 -1.36 3.32
CA GLY A 56 10.49 -0.81 4.11
C GLY A 56 11.43 0.18 3.40
N VAL A 57 11.56 0.10 2.06
CA VAL A 57 12.51 0.93 1.28
C VAL A 57 11.84 1.69 0.12
N PRO A 58 12.45 2.81 -0.37
CA PRO A 58 11.88 3.59 -1.46
C PRO A 58 11.62 2.82 -2.76
N ALA A 59 12.50 1.87 -3.11
CA ALA A 59 12.33 1.01 -4.28
C ALA A 59 11.22 -0.05 -4.09
N GLY A 60 10.87 -0.37 -2.84
CA GLY A 60 9.85 -1.34 -2.47
C GLY A 60 8.45 -0.74 -2.46
N HIS A 61 8.08 0.03 -3.48
CA HIS A 61 6.74 0.62 -3.61
C HIS A 61 6.00 -0.02 -4.77
N TYR A 62 4.81 -0.52 -4.47
CA TYR A 62 4.01 -1.26 -5.43
C TYR A 62 2.58 -0.75 -5.43
N ARG A 63 1.93 -0.86 -6.57
CA ARG A 63 0.54 -0.44 -6.80
C ARG A 63 -0.24 -1.50 -7.55
N THR A 64 -1.51 -1.66 -7.21
CA THR A 64 -2.48 -2.43 -8.01
C THR A 64 -3.84 -1.72 -8.05
N LEU A 65 -4.71 -2.16 -8.94
CA LEU A 65 -6.05 -1.62 -9.16
C LEU A 65 -7.08 -2.75 -9.06
N THR A 66 -8.22 -2.48 -8.43
CA THR A 66 -9.32 -3.46 -8.33
C THR A 66 -10.67 -2.76 -8.26
N LEU A 67 -11.71 -3.42 -8.78
CA LEU A 67 -13.11 -3.03 -8.58
C LEU A 67 -13.74 -3.71 -7.36
N SER A 68 -13.03 -4.66 -6.73
CA SER A 68 -13.59 -5.48 -5.65
C SER A 68 -13.26 -4.91 -4.27
N PRO A 69 -14.24 -4.33 -3.54
CA PRO A 69 -14.04 -3.91 -2.16
C PRO A 69 -13.74 -5.09 -1.22
N ALA A 70 -14.26 -6.29 -1.52
CA ALA A 70 -13.96 -7.49 -0.74
C ALA A 70 -12.46 -7.82 -0.79
N LYS A 71 -11.86 -7.82 -1.99
CA LYS A 71 -10.40 -8.01 -2.13
C LYS A 71 -9.60 -6.94 -1.39
N VAL A 72 -10.08 -5.69 -1.34
CA VAL A 72 -9.44 -4.61 -0.57
C VAL A 72 -9.44 -4.95 0.92
N VAL A 73 -10.59 -5.34 1.47
CA VAL A 73 -10.73 -5.67 2.90
C VAL A 73 -9.86 -6.88 3.26
N ASP A 74 -9.88 -7.93 2.46
CA ASP A 74 -9.07 -9.13 2.69
C ASP A 74 -7.57 -8.80 2.69
N ALA A 75 -7.11 -7.95 1.76
CA ALA A 75 -5.73 -7.49 1.72
C ALA A 75 -5.34 -6.71 2.98
N LEU A 76 -6.20 -5.78 3.44
CA LEU A 76 -5.93 -4.99 4.65
C LEU A 76 -5.91 -5.86 5.91
N VAL A 77 -6.79 -6.85 6.01
CA VAL A 77 -6.84 -7.80 7.13
C VAL A 77 -5.62 -8.72 7.13
N GLY A 78 -5.23 -9.25 5.98
CA GLY A 78 -4.04 -10.10 5.90
C GLY A 78 -2.76 -9.31 6.19
N TRP A 79 -2.67 -8.07 5.71
CA TRP A 79 -1.57 -7.15 6.05
C TRP A 79 -1.50 -6.87 7.55
N SER A 80 -2.61 -6.51 8.19
CA SER A 80 -2.61 -6.19 9.63
C SER A 80 -2.23 -7.38 10.51
N ARG A 81 -2.45 -8.60 10.02
CA ARG A 81 -2.07 -9.87 10.67
C ARG A 81 -0.64 -10.32 10.35
N GLY A 82 0.11 -9.57 9.55
CA GLY A 82 1.47 -9.93 9.13
C GLY A 82 1.54 -11.17 8.23
N GLN A 83 0.45 -11.50 7.53
CA GLN A 83 0.44 -12.61 6.59
C GLN A 83 1.27 -12.25 5.35
N THR A 84 1.67 -13.23 4.53
CA THR A 84 2.34 -12.98 3.24
C THR A 84 1.35 -13.01 2.08
N GLU A 85 0.30 -13.82 2.18
CA GLU A 85 -0.68 -14.09 1.12
C GLU A 85 -1.65 -12.93 0.84
N TRP A 86 -1.65 -11.85 1.63
CA TRP A 86 -2.53 -10.70 1.36
C TRP A 86 -2.22 -10.00 0.03
N ARG A 87 -1.01 -10.21 -0.51
CA ARG A 87 -0.59 -9.72 -1.84
C ARG A 87 -1.12 -10.61 -2.96
N SER A 88 -1.50 -11.84 -2.64
CA SER A 88 -1.91 -12.86 -3.61
C SER A 88 -3.27 -12.49 -4.22
N GLY A 89 -3.41 -12.69 -5.53
CA GLY A 89 -4.65 -12.37 -6.26
C GLY A 89 -4.76 -10.94 -6.81
N PHE A 90 -3.65 -10.19 -6.77
CA PHE A 90 -3.45 -8.91 -7.44
C PHE A 90 -2.26 -8.96 -8.40
N ASP A 91 -2.35 -8.18 -9.48
CA ASP A 91 -1.22 -7.90 -10.35
C ASP A 91 -0.57 -6.59 -9.89
N TRP A 92 0.57 -6.70 -9.20
CA TRP A 92 1.28 -5.55 -8.65
C TRP A 92 2.24 -4.95 -9.67
N THR A 93 2.16 -3.64 -9.82
CA THR A 93 3.12 -2.84 -10.59
C THR A 93 4.10 -2.18 -9.61
N GLY A 94 5.41 -2.43 -9.77
CA GLY A 94 6.44 -1.68 -9.06
C GLY A 94 6.44 -0.22 -9.52
N ILE A 95 6.22 0.69 -8.58
CA ILE A 95 6.23 2.15 -8.79
C ILE A 95 7.29 2.86 -7.93
N GLY A 96 8.09 2.08 -7.19
CA GLY A 96 9.27 2.59 -6.48
C GLY A 96 10.28 3.13 -7.47
N ASP A 97 10.96 4.21 -7.09
CA ASP A 97 11.92 4.90 -7.95
C ASP A 97 12.91 3.92 -8.59
N ARG A 98 13.03 4.01 -9.91
CA ARG A 98 14.32 3.81 -10.57
C ARG A 98 15.14 5.02 -10.14
N ALA A 99 15.82 4.94 -9.00
CA ALA A 99 16.76 5.98 -8.57
C ALA A 99 17.68 6.25 -9.77
N SER A 100 17.50 7.42 -10.38
CA SER A 100 18.08 7.73 -11.67
C SER A 100 19.60 7.63 -11.56
N GLY A 101 20.19 6.73 -12.33
CA GLY A 101 21.62 6.74 -12.63
C GLY A 101 21.94 7.99 -13.43
N GLY A 102 22.08 9.12 -12.74
CA GLY A 102 22.65 10.35 -13.26
C GLY A 102 24.08 10.48 -12.79
N GLY A 103 24.96 9.61 -13.28
CA GLY A 103 26.40 9.77 -13.09
C GLY A 103 26.84 11.10 -13.68
N ARG A 104 27.13 12.08 -12.82
CA ARG A 104 27.95 13.23 -13.23
C ARG A 104 29.38 12.73 -13.35
N VAL A 105 29.76 12.37 -14.57
CA VAL A 105 31.17 12.40 -14.98
C VAL A 105 31.60 13.86 -14.89
N THR A 106 32.36 14.23 -13.86
CA THR A 106 33.18 15.43 -13.94
C THR A 106 34.46 15.03 -14.65
N GLY A 107 34.38 14.96 -15.98
CA GLY A 107 35.54 15.01 -16.85
C GLY A 107 36.20 16.38 -16.69
N GLY A 108 37.51 16.37 -16.47
CA GLY A 108 38.27 17.56 -16.13
C GLY A 108 38.51 18.53 -17.28
N SER A 109 39.05 19.67 -16.89
CA SER A 109 40.24 20.32 -17.47
C SER A 109 40.85 21.22 -16.40
#